data_AF-A0A3Q0EY18-F1
#
_entry.id   AF-A0A3Q0EY18-F1
#
_cell.length_a   1.000
_cell.length_b   1.000
_cell.length_c   1.000
_cell.angle_alpha   90.00
_cell.angle_beta   90.00
_cell.angle_gamma   90.00
#
_symmetry.space_group_name_H-M   'P 1'
#
loop_
_entity.id
_entity.type
_entity.pdbx_description
1 polymer ?
#
loop_
_entity_poly.entity_id
_entity_poly.type
_entity_poly.pdbx_seq_one_letter_code
_entity_poly.pdbx_strand_id
1 'polypeptide(L)'
;MGDLTMINEGNHSQFVDENIIVNQQFDDGLNSWSGRGCKIALHDSMGDGKILPKSGKFFASATERTKSWNGIQQEITGRVQRKLAYEVTTLVRIFGNSVTTSDVRATLWVQAPDLREQYIDIAKLVPS
;
A
#
# COMPACT_ATOMS: atom_id res chain seq x y z
N MET A 1 2.26 6.95 -59.93
CA MET A 1 2.84 6.23 -58.79
C MET A 1 3.42 7.27 -57.84
N GLY A 2 2.72 7.55 -56.75
CA GLY A 2 3.18 8.44 -55.68
C GLY A 2 3.03 7.68 -54.36
N ASP A 3 4.09 7.69 -53.57
CA ASP A 3 4.20 7.13 -52.23
C ASP A 3 3.42 8.01 -51.24
N LEU A 4 2.64 7.37 -50.38
CA LEU A 4 1.96 7.97 -49.23
C LEU A 4 2.02 6.94 -48.10
N THR A 5 3.11 7.03 -47.35
CA THR A 5 3.30 6.43 -46.03
C THR A 5 2.10 6.77 -45.14
N MET A 6 1.32 5.75 -44.79
CA MET A 6 0.22 5.85 -43.84
C MET A 6 0.78 5.90 -42.41
N ILE A 7 1.16 7.09 -41.97
CA ILE A 7 1.25 7.40 -40.53
C ILE A 7 -0.16 7.65 -40.01
N ASN A 8 -0.71 6.67 -39.30
CA ASN A 8 -1.34 6.97 -38.01
C ASN A 8 -1.28 5.71 -37.17
N GLU A 9 -0.18 5.60 -36.42
CA GLU A 9 -0.13 4.72 -35.25
C GLU A 9 -1.28 5.17 -34.35
N GLY A 10 -2.37 4.40 -34.37
CA GLY A 10 -3.34 4.47 -33.31
C GLY A 10 -2.57 4.25 -32.03
N ASN A 11 -2.49 5.30 -31.21
CA ASN A 11 -2.04 5.23 -29.83
C ASN A 11 -2.84 4.08 -29.17
N HIS A 12 -2.28 2.87 -29.22
CA HIS A 12 -2.39 1.96 -28.12
C HIS A 12 -1.88 2.78 -26.96
N SER A 13 -2.79 3.36 -26.17
CA SER A 13 -2.47 3.82 -24.84
C SER A 13 -1.82 2.61 -24.19
N GLN A 14 -0.50 2.61 -24.19
CA GLN A 14 0.31 1.74 -23.37
C GLN A 14 -0.29 1.98 -22.00
N PHE A 15 -1.13 1.07 -21.52
CA PHE A 15 -1.59 1.09 -20.16
C PHE A 15 -0.31 0.93 -19.37
N VAL A 16 0.29 2.06 -19.01
CA VAL A 16 1.34 2.08 -18.02
C VAL A 16 0.62 1.46 -16.83
N ASP A 17 1.11 0.30 -16.41
CA ASP A 17 0.69 -0.35 -15.19
C ASP A 17 1.16 0.57 -14.06
N GLU A 18 0.43 1.67 -13.88
CA GLU A 18 0.86 2.80 -13.09
C GLU A 18 0.52 2.46 -11.66
N ASN A 19 1.57 2.12 -10.90
CA ASN A 19 1.44 1.83 -9.49
C ASN A 19 0.89 3.07 -8.78
N ILE A 20 -0.31 2.93 -8.25
CA ILE A 20 -1.00 4.01 -7.55
C ILE A 20 -0.42 4.26 -6.16
N ILE A 21 0.43 3.37 -5.64
CA ILE A 21 1.11 3.53 -4.35
C ILE A 21 2.44 4.25 -4.56
N VAL A 22 2.62 5.36 -3.85
CA VAL A 22 3.86 6.14 -3.89
C VAL A 22 4.74 5.82 -2.70
N ASN A 23 6.05 5.99 -2.87
CA ASN A 23 7.05 5.75 -1.83
C ASN A 23 6.90 4.35 -1.18
N GLN A 24 6.68 3.32 -2.00
CA GLN A 24 6.42 1.94 -1.53
C GLN A 24 7.63 1.28 -0.85
N GLN A 25 8.85 1.71 -1.18
CA GLN A 25 10.10 1.20 -0.57
C GLN A 25 10.59 2.08 0.60
N PHE A 26 9.85 3.14 0.93
CA PHE A 26 10.19 4.09 1.99
C PHE A 26 11.57 4.76 1.83
N ASP A 27 12.08 4.85 0.60
CA ASP A 27 13.35 5.53 0.30
C ASP A 27 13.27 7.03 0.60
N ASP A 28 12.07 7.61 0.52
CA ASP A 28 11.76 8.98 0.94
C ASP A 28 11.14 9.00 2.36
N GLY A 29 11.63 8.10 3.21
CA GLY A 29 11.15 7.94 4.58
C GLY A 29 9.65 7.61 4.65
N LEU A 30 8.94 8.25 5.59
CA LEU A 30 7.51 8.04 5.80
C LEU A 30 6.62 8.99 4.96
N ASN A 31 7.19 9.69 3.98
CA ASN A 31 6.41 10.61 3.14
C ASN A 31 5.28 9.87 2.44
N SER A 32 4.10 10.49 2.42
CA SER A 32 2.83 9.91 1.94
C SER A 32 2.29 8.70 2.72
N TRP A 33 2.87 8.36 3.86
CA TRP A 33 2.38 7.31 4.77
C TRP A 33 2.03 7.90 6.13
N SER A 34 0.99 7.37 6.76
CA SER A 34 0.55 7.82 8.08
C SER A 34 0.05 6.65 8.93
N GLY A 35 0.09 6.82 10.25
CA GLY A 35 -0.55 5.89 11.18
C GLY A 35 -2.01 6.27 11.40
N ARG A 36 -2.92 5.31 11.21
CA ARG A 36 -4.32 5.42 11.62
C ARG A 36 -4.46 4.87 13.03
N GLY A 37 -4.59 5.75 14.02
CA GLY A 37 -4.75 5.35 15.43
C GLY A 37 -3.53 4.65 16.04
N CYS A 38 -2.36 4.72 15.41
CA CYS A 38 -1.11 4.15 15.91
C CYS A 38 0.08 5.05 15.57
N LYS A 39 1.23 4.78 16.19
CA LYS A 39 2.50 5.38 15.78
C LYS A 39 3.09 4.58 14.64
N ILE A 40 3.84 5.26 13.77
CA ILE A 40 4.61 4.63 12.71
C ILE A 40 6.08 5.04 12.82
N ALA A 41 6.98 4.12 12.50
CA ALA A 41 8.42 4.35 12.53
C ALA A 41 9.09 3.72 11.30
N LEU A 42 10.13 4.39 10.79
CA LEU A 42 10.97 3.91 9.70
C LEU A 42 12.14 3.12 10.28
N HIS A 43 12.47 1.99 9.67
CA HIS A 43 13.56 1.12 10.09
C HIS A 43 14.37 0.65 8.89
N ASP A 44 15.69 0.66 9.00
CA ASP A 44 16.61 -0.14 8.17
C ASP A 44 16.90 -1.51 8.79
N SER A 45 16.65 -1.64 10.10
CA SER A 45 16.80 -2.87 10.89
C SER A 45 15.97 -2.84 12.17
N MET A 46 15.52 -4.01 12.66
CA MET A 46 14.84 -4.16 13.95
C MET A 46 15.17 -5.52 14.59
N GLY A 47 14.94 -5.67 15.90
CA GLY A 47 15.08 -6.94 16.62
C GLY A 47 16.53 -7.42 16.64
N ASP A 48 17.45 -6.54 17.03
CA ASP A 48 18.90 -6.78 17.09
C ASP A 48 19.49 -7.27 15.76
N GLY A 49 19.04 -6.71 14.64
CA GLY A 49 19.55 -7.07 13.31
C GLY A 49 18.85 -8.23 12.62
N LYS A 50 17.89 -8.89 13.29
CA LYS A 50 17.21 -10.09 12.75
C LYS A 50 16.07 -9.75 11.78
N ILE A 51 15.59 -8.52 11.80
CA ILE A 51 14.55 -8.04 10.90
C ILE A 51 15.17 -7.01 9.98
N LEU A 52 15.26 -7.37 8.71
CA LEU A 52 15.79 -6.54 7.64
C LEU A 52 14.69 -6.34 6.57
N PRO A 53 14.75 -5.26 5.78
CA PRO A 53 13.89 -5.08 4.61
C PRO A 53 14.02 -6.29 3.66
N LYS A 54 12.89 -6.75 3.11
CA LYS A 54 12.91 -7.80 2.07
C LYS A 54 13.49 -7.28 0.74
N SER A 55 13.26 -6.00 0.48
CA SER A 55 13.70 -5.25 -0.69
C SER A 55 13.89 -3.79 -0.29
N GLY A 56 14.74 -3.06 -1.00
CA GLY A 56 15.05 -1.66 -0.67
C GLY A 56 15.87 -1.53 0.62
N LYS A 57 15.91 -0.31 1.17
CA LYS A 57 16.71 0.02 2.37
C LYS A 57 15.90 0.07 3.65
N PHE A 58 14.60 0.27 3.55
CA PHE A 58 13.77 0.56 4.72
C PHE A 58 12.46 -0.24 4.71
N PHE A 59 11.86 -0.34 5.90
CA PHE A 59 10.48 -0.78 6.11
C PHE A 59 9.83 0.06 7.21
N ALA A 60 8.51 0.17 7.17
CA ALA A 60 7.74 0.83 8.22
C ALA A 60 7.19 -0.17 9.24
N SER A 61 7.18 0.23 10.52
CA SER A 61 6.50 -0.50 11.59
C SER A 61 5.31 0.30 12.12
N ALA A 62 4.27 -0.39 12.58
CA ALA A 62 3.16 0.19 13.33
C ALA A 62 3.24 -0.25 14.79
N THR A 63 3.33 0.72 15.70
CA THR A 63 3.48 0.48 17.14
C THR A 63 2.34 1.13 17.92
N GLU A 64 2.17 0.75 19.18
CA GLU A 64 1.11 1.29 20.06
C GLU A 64 -0.30 1.10 19.48
N ARG A 65 -0.52 -0.02 18.78
CA ARG A 65 -1.85 -0.42 18.30
C ARG A 65 -2.68 -0.91 19.48
N THR A 66 -3.88 -0.36 19.64
CA THR A 66 -4.82 -0.70 20.72
C THR A 66 -6.16 -1.23 20.21
N LYS A 67 -6.44 -1.08 18.90
CA LYS A 67 -7.64 -1.57 18.23
C LYS A 67 -7.26 -2.27 16.93
N SER A 68 -8.12 -3.20 16.49
CA SER A 68 -7.92 -3.99 15.26
C SER A 68 -7.85 -3.14 13.99
N TRP A 69 -8.49 -1.97 13.98
CA TRP A 69 -8.48 -1.03 12.85
C TRP A 69 -7.24 -0.13 12.80
N ASN A 70 -6.39 -0.15 13.84
CA ASN A 70 -5.17 0.66 13.82
C ASN A 70 -4.18 0.07 12.81
N GLY A 71 -3.51 0.92 12.04
CA GLY A 71 -2.56 0.46 11.02
C GLY A 71 -1.89 1.58 10.24
N ILE A 72 -1.02 1.19 9.32
CA ILE A 72 -0.37 2.10 8.36
C ILE A 72 -1.35 2.35 7.21
N GLN A 73 -1.47 3.60 6.76
CA GLN A 73 -2.33 3.98 5.64
C GLN A 73 -1.64 4.97 4.71
N GLN A 74 -2.11 5.01 3.46
CA GLN A 74 -1.79 6.02 2.46
C GLN A 74 -3.08 6.50 1.80
N GLU A 75 -3.24 7.82 1.68
CA GLU A 75 -4.34 8.43 0.94
C GLU A 75 -4.09 8.28 -0.55
N ILE A 76 -5.02 7.69 -1.31
CA ILE A 76 -4.86 7.39 -2.75
C ILE A 76 -5.88 8.14 -3.64
N THR A 77 -6.62 9.10 -3.07
CA THR A 77 -7.54 9.95 -3.81
C THR A 77 -6.84 10.60 -5.01
N GLY A 78 -7.54 10.60 -6.16
CA GLY A 78 -7.02 11.10 -7.42
C GLY A 78 -6.12 10.12 -8.19
N ARG A 79 -5.65 9.04 -7.55
CA ARG A 79 -4.85 7.98 -8.19
C ARG A 79 -5.66 6.73 -8.56
N VAL A 80 -6.87 6.60 -8.01
CA VAL A 80 -7.81 5.53 -8.34
C VAL A 80 -8.77 5.94 -9.46
N GLN A 81 -8.99 5.02 -10.41
CA GLN A 81 -9.91 5.21 -11.53
C GLN A 81 -11.11 4.27 -11.43
N ARG A 82 -12.29 4.78 -11.78
CA ARG A 82 -13.53 3.99 -11.73
C ARG A 82 -13.50 2.88 -12.79
N LYS A 83 -13.98 1.69 -12.41
CA LYS A 83 -14.05 0.48 -13.28
C LYS A 83 -12.68 -0.08 -13.72
N LEU A 84 -11.60 0.32 -13.07
CA LEU A 84 -10.29 -0.31 -13.24
C LEU A 84 -10.06 -1.32 -12.10
N ALA A 85 -9.51 -2.48 -12.45
CA ALA A 85 -9.09 -3.47 -11.46
C ALA A 85 -7.70 -3.11 -10.93
N TYR A 86 -7.52 -3.25 -9.62
CA TYR A 86 -6.25 -3.02 -8.95
C TYR A 86 -5.87 -4.25 -8.13
N GLU A 87 -4.58 -4.57 -8.15
CA GLU A 87 -3.99 -5.59 -7.28
C GLU A 87 -3.11 -4.91 -6.23
N VAL A 88 -3.20 -5.37 -4.98
CA VAL A 88 -2.30 -4.93 -3.91
C VAL A 88 -1.54 -6.13 -3.38
N THR A 89 -0.21 -6.04 -3.44
CA THR A 89 0.71 -7.02 -2.84
C THR A 89 1.54 -6.33 -1.78
N THR A 90 1.66 -6.95 -0.60
CA THR A 90 2.47 -6.44 0.49
C THR A 90 3.10 -7.59 1.27
N LEU A 91 4.29 -7.36 1.81
CA LEU A 91 4.93 -8.27 2.74
C LEU A 91 4.85 -7.68 4.15
N VAL A 92 4.29 -8.47 5.06
CA VAL A 92 4.08 -8.08 6.44
C VAL A 92 4.73 -9.08 7.39
N ARG A 93 5.20 -8.58 8.53
CA ARG A 93 5.68 -9.39 9.64
C ARG A 93 5.02 -8.90 10.92
N ILE A 94 4.53 -9.82 11.73
CA ILE A 94 4.13 -9.50 13.10
C ILE A 94 5.36 -9.61 14.00
N PHE A 95 5.58 -8.61 14.83
CA PHE A 95 6.69 -8.56 15.78
C PHE A 95 6.21 -8.04 17.13
N GLY A 96 6.58 -8.73 18.21
CA GLY A 96 6.20 -8.40 19.58
C GLY A 96 6.12 -9.65 20.46
N ASN A 97 6.26 -9.46 21.77
CA ASN A 97 6.15 -10.58 22.72
C ASN A 97 4.68 -11.04 22.84
N SER A 98 4.48 -12.35 22.98
CA SER A 98 3.18 -12.96 23.30
C SER A 98 2.09 -12.77 22.23
N VAL A 99 2.44 -12.63 20.95
CA VAL A 99 1.46 -12.68 19.87
C VAL A 99 1.12 -14.15 19.59
N THR A 100 -0.03 -14.61 20.08
CA THR A 100 -0.49 -16.00 19.87
C THR A 100 -1.22 -16.19 18.55
N THR A 101 -1.96 -15.17 18.11
CA THR A 101 -2.65 -15.10 16.81
C THR A 101 -2.89 -13.62 16.50
N SER A 102 -2.67 -13.17 15.27
CA SER A 102 -3.09 -11.83 14.86
C SER A 102 -3.39 -11.81 13.37
N ASP A 103 -4.59 -11.38 13.00
CA ASP A 103 -4.94 -11.20 11.60
C ASP A 103 -4.32 -9.91 11.06
N VAL A 104 -3.74 -9.96 9.87
CA VAL A 104 -3.40 -8.77 9.09
C VAL A 104 -4.46 -8.58 8.01
N ARG A 105 -4.95 -7.35 7.86
CA ARG A 105 -5.98 -7.01 6.88
C ARG A 105 -5.54 -5.86 5.99
N ALA A 106 -5.90 -5.93 4.72
CA ALA A 106 -5.89 -4.80 3.81
C ALA A 106 -7.34 -4.34 3.63
N THR A 107 -7.59 -3.06 3.87
CA THR A 107 -8.93 -2.46 3.79
C THR A 107 -8.84 -1.17 2.98
N LEU A 108 -9.74 -1.01 2.00
CA LEU A 108 -9.93 0.25 1.30
C LEU A 108 -11.02 1.05 2.01
N TRP A 109 -10.66 2.25 2.49
CA TRP A 109 -11.61 3.23 2.99
C TRP A 109 -11.96 4.20 1.87
N VAL A 110 -13.26 4.41 1.65
CA VAL A 110 -13.77 5.40 0.70
C VAL A 110 -14.80 6.28 1.37
N GLN A 111 -14.85 7.55 0.98
CA GLN A 111 -15.87 8.49 1.40
C GLN A 111 -16.70 8.90 0.19
N ALA A 112 -18.02 8.71 0.27
CA ALA A 112 -18.96 9.15 -0.75
C ALA A 112 -19.19 10.68 -0.64
N PRO A 113 -19.71 11.34 -1.70
CA PRO A 113 -19.96 12.79 -1.68
C PRO A 113 -20.91 13.27 -0.56
N ASP A 114 -21.75 12.37 -0.06
CA ASP A 114 -22.66 12.60 1.07
C ASP A 114 -21.99 12.33 2.44
N LEU A 115 -20.65 12.26 2.47
CA LEU A 115 -19.80 12.01 3.64
C LEU A 115 -19.93 10.60 4.23
N ARG A 116 -20.71 9.69 3.63
CA ARG A 116 -20.77 8.31 4.09
C ARG A 116 -19.45 7.60 3.82
N GLU A 117 -18.91 6.98 4.87
CA GLU A 117 -17.73 6.15 4.78
C GLU A 117 -18.11 4.70 4.45
N GLN A 118 -17.30 4.05 3.64
CA GLN A 118 -17.36 2.61 3.41
C GLN A 118 -15.98 2.00 3.61
N TYR A 119 -15.95 0.82 4.20
CA TYR A 119 -14.75 0.05 4.48
C TYR A 119 -14.87 -1.26 3.71
N ILE A 120 -14.03 -1.41 2.70
CA ILE A 120 -14.05 -2.56 1.78
C ILE A 120 -12.88 -3.44 2.16
N ASP A 121 -13.17 -4.64 2.66
CA ASP A 121 -12.15 -5.65 2.94
C ASP A 121 -11.56 -6.17 1.62
N ILE A 122 -10.24 -6.04 1.46
CA ILE A 122 -9.50 -6.49 0.27
C ILE A 122 -8.89 -7.87 0.51
N ALA A 123 -8.21 -8.02 1.64
CA ALA A 123 -7.50 -9.25 1.98
C ALA A 123 -7.40 -9.45 3.49
N LYS A 124 -7.30 -10.72 3.90
CA LYS A 124 -7.06 -11.14 5.28
C LYS A 124 -5.98 -12.23 5.27
N LEU A 125 -4.90 -12.01 6.01
CA LEU A 125 -3.86 -12.99 6.29
C LEU A 125 -3.94 -13.39 7.77
N VAL A 126 -3.91 -14.69 8.04
CA VAL A 126 -3.79 -15.26 9.39
C VAL A 126 -2.42 -15.94 9.46
N PRO A 127 -1.38 -15.29 10.02
CA PRO A 127 -0.06 -15.87 10.14
C PRO A 127 -0.12 -17.06 11.11
N SER A 128 0.36 -18.21 10.64
CA SER A 128 0.51 -19.46 11.39
C SER A 128 1.69 -19.42 12.34
#